data_AF-W1Y461-F1
#
_entry.id   AF-W1Y461-F1
#
_cell.length_a   1.000
_cell.length_b   1.000
_cell.length_c   1.000
_cell.angle_alpha   90.00
_cell.angle_beta   90.00
_cell.angle_gamma   90.00
#
_symmetry.space_group_name_H-M   'P 1'
#
loop_
_entity.id
_entity.type
_entity.pdbx_description
1 polymer ?
#
loop_
_entity_poly.entity_id
_entity_poly.type
_entity_poly.pdbx_seq_one_letter_code
_entity_poly.pdbx_strand_id
1 'polypeptide(L)'
;KLRALVEAGLVAGWDDPRMPTISGLRRRGYTPESIRDFCDRIGVAKADSVVDIALLEFCIREDLKLKATRPMVVIDPVKVVITNYPEGQTELCTVENNPENEELGNREVVFGREIYIERNDFMEEPV
;
A
#
# COMPACT_ATOMS: atom_id res chain seq x y z
N LYS A 1 17.14 19.91 13.42
CA LYS A 1 15.71 19.78 13.05
C LYS A 1 15.21 18.35 13.22
N LEU A 2 15.77 17.35 12.52
CA LEU A 2 15.36 15.94 12.68
C LEU A 2 15.53 15.39 14.11
N ARG A 3 16.65 15.65 14.77
CA ARG A 3 16.87 15.27 16.17
C ARG A 3 15.79 15.80 17.11
N ALA A 4 15.33 17.03 16.89
CA ALA A 4 14.28 17.64 17.70
C ALA A 4 12.93 16.93 17.54
N LEU A 5 12.61 16.38 16.36
CA LEU A 5 11.40 15.58 16.15
C LEU A 5 11.45 14.28 16.98
N VAL A 6 12.63 13.65 17.04
CA VAL A 6 12.87 12.43 17.83
C VAL A 6 12.83 12.75 19.33
N GLU A 7 13.55 13.77 19.78
CA GLU A 7 13.60 14.20 21.18
C GLU A 7 12.24 14.67 21.70
N ALA A 8 11.42 15.31 20.85
CA ALA A 8 10.05 15.73 21.18
C ALA A 8 9.02 14.60 21.07
N GLY A 9 9.42 13.38 20.69
CA GLY A 9 8.52 12.23 20.55
C GLY A 9 7.48 12.35 19.43
N LEU A 10 7.67 13.26 18.48
CA LEU A 10 6.76 13.44 17.33
C LEU A 10 6.89 12.30 16.31
N VAL A 11 8.04 11.62 16.33
CA VAL A 11 8.34 10.40 15.57
C VAL A 11 8.87 9.31 16.49
N ALA A 12 8.66 8.05 16.12
CA ALA A 12 9.09 6.90 16.93
C ALA A 12 10.62 6.75 17.02
N GLY A 13 11.35 7.32 16.06
CA GLY A 13 12.81 7.21 15.98
C GLY A 13 13.36 7.67 14.63
N TRP A 14 14.63 7.37 14.37
CA TRP A 14 15.31 7.69 13.11
C TRP A 14 14.87 6.84 11.93
N ASP A 15 14.26 5.70 12.18
CA ASP A 15 13.73 4.76 11.20
C ASP A 15 12.20 4.88 11.03
N ASP A 16 11.55 5.83 11.70
CA ASP A 16 10.12 6.07 11.54
C ASP A 16 9.77 6.27 10.05
N PRO A 17 8.72 5.65 9.50
CA PRO A 17 8.33 5.77 8.09
C PRO A 17 8.12 7.22 7.62
N ARG A 18 7.83 8.15 8.53
CA ARG A 18 7.64 9.58 8.23
C ARG A 18 8.96 10.34 8.10
N MET A 19 10.09 9.73 8.48
CA MET A 19 11.41 10.35 8.44
C MET A 19 12.03 10.26 7.04
N PRO A 20 12.72 11.31 6.56
CA PRO A 20 13.37 11.33 5.24
C PRO A 20 14.72 10.59 5.21
N THR A 21 15.02 9.79 6.23
CA THR A 21 16.24 8.99 6.32
C THR A 21 16.12 7.75 5.44
N ILE A 22 17.24 7.20 4.98
CA ILE A 22 17.22 5.94 4.22
C ILE A 22 16.62 4.79 5.05
N SER A 23 16.85 4.78 6.36
CA SER A 23 16.20 3.82 7.28
C SER A 23 14.69 4.01 7.34
N GLY A 24 14.21 5.26 7.41
CA GLY A 24 12.78 5.59 7.39
C GLY A 24 12.10 5.19 6.09
N LEU A 25 12.70 5.53 4.95
CA LEU A 25 12.19 5.14 3.63
C LEU A 25 12.16 3.62 3.46
N ARG A 26 13.21 2.92 3.90
CA ARG A 26 13.24 1.45 3.89
C ARG A 26 12.12 0.85 4.73
N ARG A 27 11.86 1.37 5.93
CA ARG A 27 10.76 0.91 6.80
C ARG A 27 9.39 1.28 6.25
N ARG A 28 9.27 2.42 5.54
CA ARG A 28 8.06 2.85 4.83
C ARG A 28 7.71 1.92 3.66
N GLY A 29 8.67 1.16 3.15
CA GLY A 29 8.46 0.20 2.04
C GLY A 29 9.06 0.63 0.71
N TYR A 30 9.90 1.67 0.68
CA TYR A 30 10.64 2.01 -0.53
C TYR A 30 11.63 0.91 -0.90
N THR A 31 11.63 0.53 -2.17
CA THR A 31 12.57 -0.44 -2.73
C THR A 31 13.88 0.25 -3.13
N PRO A 32 15.01 -0.45 -3.09
CA PRO A 32 16.28 0.09 -3.62
C PRO A 32 16.18 0.53 -5.08
N GLU A 33 15.38 -0.18 -5.89
CA GLU A 33 15.15 0.12 -7.31
C GLU A 33 14.42 1.46 -7.49
N SER A 34 13.35 1.71 -6.71
CA SER A 34 12.61 2.97 -6.80
C SER A 34 13.45 4.20 -6.48
N ILE A 35 14.37 4.10 -5.51
CA ILE A 35 15.26 5.20 -5.13
C ILE A 35 16.31 5.45 -6.23
N ARG A 36 16.83 4.38 -6.85
CA ARG A 36 17.76 4.53 -7.99
C ARG A 36 17.09 5.15 -9.20
N ASP A 37 15.89 4.69 -9.56
CA ASP A 37 15.08 5.28 -10.65
C ASP A 37 14.79 6.77 -10.39
N PHE A 38 14.47 7.14 -9.14
CA PHE A 38 14.32 8.53 -8.76
C PHE A 38 15.60 9.34 -9.01
N CYS A 39 16.76 8.85 -8.56
CA CYS A 39 18.06 9.50 -8.79
C CYS A 39 18.39 9.63 -10.28
N ASP A 40 18.08 8.63 -11.09
CA ASP A 40 18.31 8.67 -12.53
C ASP A 40 17.43 9.72 -13.23
N ARG A 41 16.17 9.87 -12.81
CA ARG A 41 15.21 10.82 -13.39
C ARG A 41 15.49 12.28 -13.06
N ILE A 42 15.92 12.58 -11.84
CA ILE A 42 16.28 13.96 -11.46
C ILE A 42 17.55 14.42 -12.17
N GLY A 43 18.39 13.48 -12.59
CA GLY A 43 19.64 13.73 -13.27
C GLY A 43 20.67 14.46 -12.39
N VAL A 44 21.78 14.84 -13.02
CA VAL A 44 22.87 15.58 -12.36
C VAL A 44 23.02 16.94 -13.04
N ALA A 45 22.74 18.01 -12.29
CA ALA A 45 22.91 19.39 -12.73
C ALA A 45 23.87 20.14 -11.82
N LYS A 46 24.54 21.16 -12.36
CA LYS A 46 25.41 22.06 -11.59
C LYS A 46 24.65 23.16 -10.85
N ALA A 47 23.38 23.35 -11.17
CA ALA A 47 22.51 24.34 -10.56
C ALA A 47 21.64 23.68 -9.50
N ASP A 48 21.41 24.39 -8.40
CA ASP A 48 20.50 23.94 -7.35
C ASP A 48 19.07 23.88 -7.89
N SER A 49 18.38 22.77 -7.64
CA SER A 49 16.99 22.57 -7.98
C SER A 49 16.24 21.95 -6.81
N VAL A 50 14.96 22.30 -6.69
CA VAL A 50 14.04 21.64 -5.76
C VAL A 50 13.22 20.65 -6.56
N VAL A 51 13.27 19.39 -6.15
CA VAL A 51 12.48 18.31 -6.76
C VAL A 51 11.26 18.05 -5.90
N ASP A 52 10.10 17.90 -6.55
CA ASP A 52 8.86 17.54 -5.87
C ASP A 52 8.92 16.10 -5.34
N ILE A 53 8.50 15.92 -4.08
CA ILE A 53 8.38 14.60 -3.44
C ILE A 53 7.44 13.67 -4.22
N ALA A 54 6.48 14.22 -4.96
CA ALA A 54 5.57 13.46 -5.82
C ALA A 54 6.31 12.60 -6.86
N LEU A 55 7.50 13.04 -7.32
CA LEU A 55 8.31 12.23 -8.24
C LEU A 55 8.89 10.99 -7.54
N LEU A 56 9.33 11.13 -6.29
CA LEU A 56 9.82 9.99 -5.50
C LEU A 56 8.68 9.00 -5.21
N GLU A 57 7.48 9.50 -4.88
CA GLU A 57 6.28 8.67 -4.68
C GLU A 57 5.81 7.99 -5.98
N PHE A 58 6.01 8.64 -7.13
CA PHE A 58 5.78 8.04 -8.43
C PHE A 58 6.72 6.85 -8.68
N CYS A 59 8.03 7.01 -8.45
CA CYS A 59 9.01 5.94 -8.68
C CYS A 59 8.71 4.67 -7.87
N ILE A 60 8.30 4.80 -6.60
CA ILE A 60 7.93 3.62 -5.81
C ILE A 60 6.61 3.01 -6.26
N ARG A 61 5.63 3.82 -6.70
CA ARG A 61 4.36 3.30 -7.22
C ARG A 61 4.59 2.45 -8.47
N GLU A 62 5.39 2.95 -9.42
CA GLU A 62 5.73 2.22 -10.64
C GLU A 62 6.51 0.95 -10.35
N ASP A 63 7.50 1.01 -9.43
CA ASP A 63 8.28 -0.16 -9.08
C ASP A 63 7.45 -1.27 -8.44
N LEU A 64 6.53 -0.91 -7.54
CA LEU A 64 5.66 -1.88 -6.85
C LEU A 64 4.53 -2.40 -7.73
N LYS A 65 4.12 -1.66 -8.75
CA LYS A 65 2.96 -1.98 -9.60
C LYS A 65 3.00 -3.41 -10.17
N LEU A 66 4.18 -3.87 -10.59
CA LEU A 66 4.39 -5.21 -11.15
C LEU A 66 4.93 -6.22 -10.12
N LYS A 67 5.53 -5.75 -9.01
CA LYS A 67 6.19 -6.64 -8.02
C LYS A 67 5.30 -7.02 -6.85
N ALA A 68 4.35 -6.17 -6.48
CA ALA A 68 3.49 -6.38 -5.32
C ALA A 68 2.27 -7.22 -5.68
N THR A 69 1.90 -8.13 -4.78
CA THR A 69 0.59 -8.78 -4.82
C THR A 69 -0.48 -7.79 -4.36
N ARG A 70 -1.72 -7.96 -4.85
CA ARG A 70 -2.87 -7.10 -4.55
C ARG A 70 -3.83 -7.84 -3.61
N PRO A 71 -3.59 -7.87 -2.28
CA PRO A 71 -4.52 -8.45 -1.32
C PRO A 71 -5.80 -7.62 -1.17
N MET A 72 -6.89 -8.28 -0.80
CA MET A 72 -8.08 -7.58 -0.30
C MET A 72 -7.90 -7.39 1.20
N VAL A 73 -8.01 -6.15 1.67
CA VAL A 73 -7.91 -5.78 3.09
C VAL A 73 -9.04 -4.80 3.38
N VAL A 74 -9.71 -5.02 4.51
CA VAL A 74 -10.75 -4.14 5.03
C VAL A 74 -10.22 -3.50 6.31
N ILE A 75 -10.13 -2.17 6.33
CA ILE A 75 -9.55 -1.36 7.40
C ILE A 75 -10.62 -0.97 8.42
N ASP A 76 -11.80 -0.53 7.97
CA ASP A 76 -12.96 -0.22 8.82
C ASP A 76 -14.11 -1.20 8.52
N PRO A 77 -14.14 -2.37 9.18
CA PRO A 77 -15.02 -3.45 8.78
C PRO A 77 -16.49 -3.22 9.14
N VAL A 78 -17.35 -3.48 8.16
CA VAL A 78 -18.79 -3.68 8.35
C VAL A 78 -19.12 -5.12 8.01
N LYS A 79 -19.71 -5.82 8.98
CA LYS A 79 -20.16 -7.22 8.79
C LYS A 79 -21.39 -7.23 7.91
N VAL A 80 -21.35 -8.03 6.85
CA VAL A 80 -22.47 -8.28 5.94
C VAL A 80 -22.85 -9.75 6.02
N VAL A 81 -24.14 -10.01 6.12
CA VAL A 81 -24.71 -11.36 6.18
C VAL A 81 -25.57 -11.59 4.94
N ILE A 82 -25.16 -12.54 4.09
CA ILE A 82 -25.87 -12.89 2.87
C ILE A 82 -27.02 -13.83 3.24
N THR A 83 -28.25 -13.31 3.29
CA THR A 83 -29.40 -14.00 3.89
C THR A 83 -29.79 -15.28 3.16
N ASN A 84 -29.62 -15.33 1.83
CA ASN A 84 -29.92 -16.47 0.97
C ASN A 84 -28.74 -17.46 0.79
N TYR A 85 -27.60 -17.25 1.47
CA TYR A 85 -26.47 -18.18 1.41
C TYR A 85 -26.55 -19.23 2.54
N PRO A 86 -26.36 -20.54 2.25
CA PRO A 86 -26.49 -21.60 3.25
C PRO A 86 -25.52 -21.45 4.43
N GLU A 87 -25.99 -21.76 5.63
CA GLU A 87 -25.17 -21.71 6.84
C GLU A 87 -24.13 -22.85 6.85
N GLY A 88 -22.89 -22.54 7.19
CA GLY A 88 -21.78 -23.50 7.21
C GLY A 88 -21.20 -23.88 5.85
N GLN A 89 -21.78 -23.39 4.74
CA GLN A 89 -21.19 -23.55 3.41
C GLN A 89 -20.09 -22.49 3.20
N THR A 90 -19.01 -22.90 2.53
CA THR A 90 -17.94 -22.02 2.05
C THR A 90 -17.50 -22.44 0.66
N GLU A 91 -17.11 -21.47 -0.16
CA GLU A 91 -16.56 -21.69 -1.49
C GLU A 91 -15.15 -21.12 -1.57
N LEU A 92 -14.27 -21.82 -2.27
CA LEU A 92 -12.94 -21.31 -2.59
C LEU A 92 -13.03 -20.56 -3.93
N CYS A 93 -12.79 -19.26 -3.88
CA CYS A 93 -12.71 -18.41 -5.05
C CYS A 93 -11.24 -18.21 -5.43
N THR A 94 -10.86 -18.61 -6.63
CA THR A 94 -9.53 -18.33 -7.17
C THR A 94 -9.47 -16.89 -7.67
N VAL A 95 -8.51 -16.12 -7.17
CA VAL A 95 -8.31 -14.70 -7.51
C VAL A 95 -6.85 -14.50 -7.91
N GLU A 96 -6.62 -13.73 -8.98
CA GLU A 96 -5.29 -13.34 -9.43
C GLU A 96 -4.57 -12.49 -8.37
N ASN A 97 -3.28 -12.74 -8.14
CA ASN A 97 -2.50 -11.93 -7.21
C ASN A 97 -2.19 -10.54 -7.79
N ASN A 98 -2.01 -10.43 -9.11
CA ASN A 98 -1.85 -9.14 -9.78
C ASN A 98 -2.27 -9.29 -11.25
N PRO A 99 -3.30 -8.56 -11.73
CA PRO A 99 -3.78 -8.69 -13.11
C PRO A 99 -2.77 -8.17 -14.14
N GLU A 100 -1.77 -7.38 -13.70
CA GLU A 100 -0.71 -6.86 -14.57
C GLU A 100 0.57 -7.71 -14.52
N ASN A 101 0.61 -8.78 -13.70
CA ASN A 101 1.73 -9.70 -13.63
C ASN A 101 1.27 -11.14 -13.35
N GLU A 102 1.11 -11.92 -14.43
CA GLU A 102 0.73 -13.34 -14.39
C GLU A 102 1.74 -14.22 -13.63
N GLU A 103 3.03 -13.82 -13.54
CA GLU A 103 4.06 -14.59 -12.83
C GLU A 103 3.81 -14.68 -11.31
N LEU A 104 3.04 -13.73 -10.75
CA LEU A 104 2.64 -13.74 -9.35
C LEU A 104 1.52 -14.77 -9.06
N GLY A 105 0.96 -15.39 -10.09
CA GLY A 105 -0.01 -16.47 -10.00
C GLY A 105 -1.32 -16.07 -9.32
N ASN A 106 -2.00 -17.09 -8.78
CA ASN A 106 -3.31 -16.96 -8.17
C ASN A 106 -3.27 -17.31 -6.68
N ARG A 107 -4.28 -16.86 -5.94
CA ARG A 107 -4.56 -17.28 -4.56
C ARG A 107 -6.01 -17.68 -4.41
N GLU A 108 -6.28 -18.54 -3.44
CA GLU A 108 -7.65 -18.90 -3.06
C GLU A 108 -8.12 -17.99 -1.94
N VAL A 109 -9.37 -17.53 -2.05
CA VAL A 109 -10.07 -16.73 -1.04
C VAL A 109 -11.33 -17.47 -0.64
N VAL A 110 -11.57 -17.59 0.65
CA VAL A 110 -12.79 -18.23 1.16
C VAL A 110 -13.95 -17.23 1.06
N PHE A 111 -14.98 -17.60 0.33
CA PHE A 111 -16.27 -16.93 0.31
C PHE A 111 -17.27 -17.72 1.16
N GLY A 112 -18.14 -17.02 1.88
CA GLY A 112 -19.15 -17.65 2.72
C GLY A 112 -20.27 -16.68 3.05
N ARG A 113 -21.17 -17.13 3.94
CA ARG A 113 -22.35 -16.36 4.35
C ARG A 113 -22.03 -15.01 5.01
N GLU A 114 -20.96 -14.97 5.79
CA GLU A 114 -20.55 -13.79 6.54
C GLU A 114 -19.26 -13.21 5.94
N ILE A 115 -19.32 -11.96 5.50
CA ILE A 115 -18.19 -11.24 4.92
C ILE A 115 -18.02 -9.87 5.58
N TYR A 116 -16.88 -9.25 5.33
CA TYR A 116 -16.60 -7.87 5.72
C TYR A 116 -16.38 -7.02 4.48
N ILE A 117 -16.95 -5.82 4.51
CA ILE A 117 -16.72 -4.77 3.52
C ILE A 117 -16.18 -3.53 4.23
N GLU A 118 -15.61 -2.59 3.46
CA GLU A 118 -15.29 -1.28 4.03
C GLU A 118 -16.57 -0.53 4.38
N ARG A 119 -16.56 0.18 5.50
CA ARG A 119 -17.69 1.02 5.90
C ARG A 119 -18.09 2.02 4.82
N ASN A 120 -17.11 2.57 4.11
CA ASN A 120 -17.33 3.57 3.06
C ASN A 120 -17.95 2.98 1.78
N ASP A 121 -18.02 1.66 1.64
CA ASP A 121 -18.69 1.01 0.50
C ASP A 121 -20.23 0.97 0.67
N PHE A 122 -20.75 1.39 1.83
CA PHE A 122 -22.19 1.45 2.11
C PHE A 122 -22.61 2.81 2.68
N MET A 123 -23.66 3.39 2.09
CA MET A 123 -24.36 4.55 2.61
C MET A 123 -25.87 4.36 2.47
N GLU A 124 -26.61 4.65 3.53
CA GLU A 124 -28.08 4.61 3.49
C GLU A 124 -28.66 5.65 2.51
N GLU A 125 -28.08 6.84 2.51
CA GLU A 125 -28.40 7.92 1.58
C GLU A 125 -27.13 8.31 0.81
N PRO A 126 -27.00 7.99 -0.50
CA PRO A 126 -25.82 8.32 -1.28
C PRO A 126 -25.69 9.84 -1.50
N VAL A 127 -24.45 10.35 -1.44
CA VAL A 127 -24.10 11.74 -1.75
C VAL A 127 -23.77 11.94 -3.22
#